data_AF-A0A4Y7SPP6-F1
#
_entry.id   AF-A0A4Y7SPP6-F1
#
_cell.length_a   1.000
_cell.length_b   1.000
_cell.length_c   1.000
_cell.angle_alpha   90.00
_cell.angle_beta   90.00
_cell.angle_gamma   90.00
#
_symmetry.space_group_name_H-M   'P 1'
#
loop_
_entity.id
_entity.type
_entity.pdbx_description
1 polymer ?
#
loop_
_entity_poly.entity_id
_entity_poly.type
_entity_poly.pdbx_seq_one_letter_code
_entity_poly.pdbx_strand_id
1 'polypeptide(L)'
;MDIVTDPCLLPQDLVDAKLKDPEFVKEMKATLCPGLFETVYAQDAQRIMTECLKHCGGDKRILAGVLQSKFVADHSPFYWTLAGVKSVASSRLLPPLLSKFLGICKSLSPDVQEEILDVLYKMDNDALYQQLRTYLPAIYTPQTARSNFQYSAPSVAGSSDKEWSYGQYRDYAKITFNIPQLFDRLLIDQEVTLPSCLANESVWVMKASQVANPSGGLGWQLQITEVHRRKERKKQPAEQCPPWYHYSKEVTVEIRDVVGQGGLSRMSGSCVAANQSECKTVQIRVTDANLSSFHGNDYLGPGRSLSGVATIKERRVESQDSGCFIS
;
A
#
# COMPACT_ATOMS: atom_id res chain seq x y z
N MET A 1 -14.02 5.87 54.23
CA MET A 1 -14.50 5.00 53.13
C MET A 1 -13.55 5.27 51.98
N ASP A 2 -12.40 4.60 52.05
CA ASP A 2 -11.38 4.70 51.02
C ASP A 2 -11.81 3.82 49.85
N ILE A 3 -11.98 4.44 48.69
CA ILE A 3 -12.21 3.72 47.45
C ILE A 3 -10.92 2.96 47.15
N VAL A 4 -10.94 1.67 47.44
CA VAL A 4 -9.91 0.72 47.02
C VAL A 4 -9.95 0.70 45.49
N THR A 5 -9.06 1.47 44.86
CA THR A 5 -8.73 1.30 43.46
C THR A 5 -8.08 -0.06 43.29
N ASP A 6 -8.81 -0.97 42.64
CA ASP A 6 -8.39 -2.33 42.32
C ASP A 6 -7.07 -2.31 41.50
N PRO A 7 -5.96 -2.87 42.02
CA PRO A 7 -4.64 -2.74 41.41
C PRO A 7 -4.39 -3.68 40.21
N CYS A 8 -5.40 -4.40 39.72
CA CYS A 8 -5.22 -5.48 38.74
C CYS A 8 -5.79 -5.23 37.33
N LEU A 9 -6.42 -4.10 37.05
CA LEU A 9 -7.03 -3.86 35.73
C LEU A 9 -5.96 -3.66 34.65
N LEU A 10 -6.05 -4.45 33.57
CA LEU A 10 -5.22 -4.23 32.40
C LEU A 10 -5.62 -2.88 31.77
N PRO A 11 -4.71 -2.20 31.04
CA PRO A 11 -5.04 -0.94 30.37
C PRO A 11 -6.29 -1.02 29.49
N GLN A 12 -6.59 -2.19 28.93
CA GLN A 12 -7.78 -2.43 28.11
C GLN A 12 -9.08 -2.39 28.93
N ASP A 13 -9.12 -3.01 30.11
CA ASP A 13 -10.31 -3.01 30.96
C ASP A 13 -10.66 -1.59 31.43
N LEU A 14 -9.64 -0.77 31.67
CA LEU A 14 -9.81 0.64 32.04
C LEU A 14 -10.31 1.48 30.85
N VAL A 15 -9.83 1.19 29.64
CA VAL A 15 -10.33 1.81 28.41
C VAL A 15 -11.80 1.45 28.20
N ASP A 16 -12.14 0.17 28.32
CA ASP A 16 -13.51 -0.31 28.14
C ASP A 16 -14.46 0.26 29.21
N ALA A 17 -14.00 0.39 30.45
CA ALA A 17 -14.74 1.06 31.52
C ALA A 17 -14.99 2.55 31.20
N LYS A 18 -13.95 3.27 30.73
CA LYS A 18 -14.09 4.66 30.28
C LYS A 18 -15.05 4.81 29.11
N LEU A 19 -14.99 3.91 28.13
CA LEU A 19 -15.87 3.94 26.96
C LEU A 19 -17.34 3.57 27.28
N LYS A 20 -17.60 2.95 28.44
CA LYS A 20 -18.97 2.74 28.96
C LYS A 20 -19.53 3.96 29.68
N ASP A 21 -18.69 4.93 30.06
CA ASP A 21 -19.12 6.19 30.69
C ASP A 21 -19.62 7.17 29.60
N PRO A 22 -20.93 7.47 29.56
CA PRO A 22 -21.52 8.30 28.52
C PRO A 22 -21.05 9.76 28.56
N GLU A 23 -20.77 10.32 29.74
CA GLU A 23 -20.29 11.71 29.83
C GLU A 23 -18.85 11.80 29.36
N PHE A 24 -17.99 10.83 29.75
CA PHE A 24 -16.63 10.75 29.20
C PHE A 24 -16.64 10.65 27.66
N VAL A 25 -17.46 9.76 27.10
CA VAL A 25 -17.55 9.59 25.64
C VAL A 25 -18.04 10.86 24.95
N LYS A 26 -19.03 11.55 25.54
CA LYS A 26 -19.57 12.81 25.02
C LYS A 26 -18.52 13.92 25.04
N GLU A 27 -17.79 14.11 26.14
CA GLU A 27 -16.71 15.09 26.23
C GLU A 27 -15.58 14.76 25.25
N MET A 28 -15.15 13.50 25.19
CA MET A 28 -14.09 13.06 24.28
C MET A 28 -14.47 13.32 22.81
N LYS A 29 -15.72 13.01 22.44
CA LYS A 29 -16.26 13.33 21.10
C LYS A 29 -16.28 14.83 20.85
N ALA A 30 -16.80 15.63 21.79
CA ALA A 30 -16.86 17.08 21.63
C ALA A 30 -15.47 17.71 21.40
N THR A 31 -14.45 17.21 22.10
CA THR A 31 -13.06 17.65 21.95
C THR A 31 -12.45 17.21 20.61
N LEU A 32 -12.73 15.98 20.14
CA LEU A 32 -12.16 15.44 18.91
C LEU A 32 -12.87 15.92 17.64
N CYS A 33 -14.19 16.06 17.64
CA CYS A 33 -15.01 16.34 16.46
C CYS A 33 -14.49 17.51 15.58
N PRO A 34 -14.09 18.68 16.14
CA PRO A 34 -13.49 19.75 15.33
C PRO A 34 -12.26 19.26 14.55
N GLY A 35 -11.45 18.40 15.18
CA GLY A 35 -10.29 17.75 14.60
C GLY A 35 -10.60 16.71 13.53
N LEU A 36 -11.73 16.03 13.63
CA LEU A 36 -12.09 14.90 12.77
C LEU A 36 -12.78 15.34 11.47
N PHE A 37 -13.48 16.47 11.50
CA PHE A 37 -14.35 16.90 10.39
C PHE A 37 -13.95 18.25 9.77
N GLU A 38 -12.97 18.95 10.34
CA GLU A 38 -12.47 20.22 9.82
C GLU A 38 -10.96 20.16 9.52
N THR A 39 -10.48 21.11 8.73
CA THR A 39 -9.04 21.24 8.47
C THR A 39 -8.37 21.85 9.70
N VAL A 40 -7.48 21.10 10.34
CA VAL A 40 -6.83 21.48 11.59
C VAL A 40 -5.33 21.68 11.41
N TYR A 41 -4.84 22.83 11.87
CA TYR A 41 -3.42 23.17 11.86
C TYR A 41 -2.68 22.56 13.06
N ALA A 42 -1.34 22.57 13.02
CA ALA A 42 -0.52 21.90 14.02
C ALA A 42 -0.75 22.36 15.47
N GLN A 43 -1.00 23.65 15.69
CA GLN A 43 -1.26 24.20 17.03
C GLN A 43 -2.60 23.71 17.59
N ASP A 44 -3.65 23.73 16.77
CA ASP A 44 -4.97 23.24 17.16
C ASP A 44 -4.97 21.73 17.40
N ALA A 45 -4.27 20.97 16.56
CA ALA A 45 -4.07 19.54 16.78
C ALA A 45 -3.40 19.28 18.14
N GLN A 46 -2.37 20.06 18.49
CA GLN A 46 -1.73 19.94 19.80
C GLN A 46 -2.69 20.28 20.95
N ARG A 47 -3.52 21.31 20.81
CA ARG A 47 -4.53 21.71 21.80
C ARG A 47 -5.56 20.60 22.01
N ILE A 48 -6.15 20.08 20.93
CA ILE A 48 -7.11 18.96 20.96
C ILE A 48 -6.49 17.77 21.71
N MET A 49 -5.27 17.38 21.35
CA MET A 49 -4.60 16.25 22.01
C MET A 49 -4.31 16.48 23.49
N THR A 50 -4.01 17.72 23.88
CA THR A 50 -3.77 18.06 25.28
C THR A 50 -5.06 17.95 26.09
N GLU A 51 -6.20 18.40 25.55
CA GLU A 51 -7.50 18.27 26.20
C GLU A 51 -7.95 16.80 26.25
N CYS A 52 -7.81 16.03 25.17
CA CYS A 52 -8.08 14.58 25.19
C CYS A 52 -7.28 13.86 26.27
N LEU A 53 -6.01 14.21 26.45
CA LEU A 53 -5.16 13.63 27.49
C LEU A 53 -5.64 13.99 28.89
N LYS A 54 -6.16 15.21 29.10
CA LYS A 54 -6.78 15.61 30.38
C LYS A 54 -8.03 14.79 30.70
N HIS A 55 -8.91 14.56 29.73
CA HIS A 55 -10.09 13.68 29.93
C HIS A 55 -9.67 12.25 30.31
N CYS A 56 -8.52 11.78 29.81
CA CYS A 56 -7.91 10.50 30.18
C CYS A 56 -7.11 10.54 31.49
N GLY A 57 -7.22 11.59 32.31
CA GLY A 57 -6.50 11.72 33.58
C GLY A 57 -4.98 11.86 33.45
N GLY A 58 -4.49 12.22 32.26
CA GLY A 58 -3.06 12.28 31.96
C GLY A 58 -2.43 10.97 31.48
N ASP A 59 -3.17 9.85 31.45
CA ASP A 59 -2.61 8.56 31.03
C ASP A 59 -2.66 8.39 29.50
N LYS A 60 -1.48 8.41 28.88
CA LYS A 60 -1.32 8.20 27.43
C LYS A 60 -1.78 6.81 26.97
N ARG A 61 -1.75 5.79 27.83
CA ARG A 61 -2.17 4.43 27.49
C ARG A 61 -3.68 4.34 27.33
N ILE A 62 -4.42 5.00 28.23
CA ILE A 62 -5.88 5.11 28.13
C ILE A 62 -6.24 5.86 26.85
N LEU A 63 -5.59 7.00 26.61
CA LEU A 63 -5.83 7.77 25.39
C LEU A 63 -5.50 6.96 24.12
N ALA A 64 -4.40 6.20 24.10
CA ALA A 64 -4.04 5.34 22.98
C ALA A 64 -5.10 4.24 22.73
N GLY A 65 -5.68 3.67 23.79
CA GLY A 65 -6.77 2.70 23.66
C GLY A 65 -8.06 3.33 23.14
N VAL A 66 -8.43 4.50 23.67
CA VAL A 66 -9.61 5.27 23.22
C VAL A 66 -9.47 5.65 21.74
N LEU A 67 -8.32 6.17 21.30
CA LEU A 67 -8.07 6.54 19.90
C LEU A 67 -8.13 5.36 18.93
N GLN A 68 -7.89 4.14 19.39
CA GLN A 68 -7.98 2.93 18.57
C GLN A 68 -9.36 2.25 18.65
N SER A 69 -10.26 2.74 19.51
CA SER A 69 -11.60 2.21 19.68
C SER A 69 -12.60 2.82 18.68
N LYS A 70 -13.67 2.08 18.39
CA LYS A 70 -14.72 2.44 17.42
C LYS A 70 -15.85 3.26 18.02
N PHE A 71 -15.51 4.25 18.86
CA PHE A 71 -16.53 4.99 19.61
C PHE A 71 -17.16 6.15 18.82
N VAL A 72 -16.58 6.56 17.68
CA VAL A 72 -17.07 7.65 16.83
C VAL A 72 -17.75 7.06 15.60
N ALA A 73 -19.09 7.00 15.60
CA ALA A 73 -19.89 6.48 14.49
C ALA A 73 -19.35 5.14 13.93
N ASP A 74 -19.13 4.19 14.85
CA ASP A 74 -18.63 2.82 14.59
C ASP A 74 -17.25 2.71 13.93
N HIS A 75 -16.47 3.80 13.96
CA HIS A 75 -15.11 3.86 13.44
C HIS A 75 -14.13 4.49 14.43
N SER A 76 -12.85 4.22 14.23
CA SER A 76 -11.80 4.88 15.01
C SER A 76 -11.62 6.36 14.60
N PRO A 77 -11.14 7.21 15.53
CA PRO A 77 -10.64 8.55 15.18
C PRO A 77 -9.65 8.57 14.01
N PHE A 78 -8.82 7.53 13.83
CA PHE A 78 -7.90 7.41 12.70
C PHE A 78 -8.65 7.42 11.36
N TYR A 79 -9.70 6.60 11.24
CA TYR A 79 -10.57 6.58 10.07
C TYR A 79 -11.11 7.97 9.76
N TRP A 80 -11.70 8.64 10.75
CA TRP A 80 -12.36 9.94 10.52
C TRP A 80 -11.37 11.06 10.19
N THR A 81 -10.16 11.07 10.75
CA THR A 81 -9.15 12.07 10.33
C THR A 81 -8.76 11.97 8.86
N LEU A 82 -8.93 10.80 8.24
CA LEU A 82 -8.66 10.57 6.82
C LEU A 82 -9.92 10.77 5.96
N ALA A 83 -11.05 10.20 6.37
CA ALA A 83 -12.29 10.18 5.60
C ALA A 83 -13.16 11.42 5.79
N GLY A 84 -13.10 12.05 6.98
CA GLY A 84 -13.98 13.13 7.39
C GLY A 84 -13.67 14.48 6.75
N VAL A 85 -12.44 14.69 6.30
CA VAL A 85 -11.97 15.98 5.78
C VAL A 85 -11.69 15.89 4.28
N LYS A 86 -12.54 16.53 3.47
CA LYS A 86 -12.40 16.54 1.99
C LYS A 86 -11.04 17.03 1.50
N SER A 87 -10.39 17.95 2.23
CA SER A 87 -9.06 18.46 1.86
C SER A 87 -7.95 17.41 1.96
N VAL A 88 -8.14 16.37 2.78
CA VAL A 88 -7.15 15.29 2.95
C VAL A 88 -7.10 14.39 1.72
N ALA A 89 -8.23 14.19 1.02
CA ALA A 89 -8.28 13.47 -0.25
C ALA A 89 -7.38 14.10 -1.32
N SER A 90 -7.31 15.43 -1.34
CA SER A 90 -6.47 16.18 -2.28
C SER A 90 -5.04 16.44 -1.76
N SER A 91 -4.82 16.32 -0.45
CA SER A 91 -3.52 16.55 0.18
C SER A 91 -2.64 15.31 0.10
N ARG A 92 -1.38 15.51 -0.25
CA ARG A 92 -0.35 14.46 -0.16
C ARG A 92 0.31 14.40 1.22
N LEU A 93 -0.05 15.30 2.14
CA LEU A 93 0.61 15.46 3.43
C LEU A 93 -0.20 14.80 4.54
N LEU A 94 0.51 14.22 5.51
CA LEU A 94 -0.08 13.66 6.72
C LEU A 94 -0.83 14.76 7.51
N PRO A 95 -2.14 14.59 7.80
CA PRO A 95 -2.89 15.53 8.62
C PRO A 95 -2.23 15.74 9.99
N PRO A 96 -2.12 16.99 10.49
CA PRO A 96 -1.44 17.27 11.75
C PRO A 96 -2.02 16.49 12.93
N LEU A 97 -3.34 16.32 13.00
CA LEU A 97 -3.99 15.55 14.06
C LEU A 97 -3.65 14.06 13.98
N LEU A 98 -3.65 13.48 12.77
CA LEU A 98 -3.25 12.10 12.55
C LEU A 98 -1.80 11.85 12.98
N SER A 99 -0.89 12.78 12.68
CA SER A 99 0.50 12.72 13.16
C SER A 99 0.58 12.65 14.69
N LYS A 100 -0.27 13.41 15.40
CA LYS A 100 -0.31 13.35 16.86
C LYS A 100 -0.88 12.04 17.38
N PHE A 101 -1.92 11.50 16.74
CA PHE A 101 -2.45 10.18 17.11
C PHE A 101 -1.38 9.09 17.00
N LEU A 102 -0.62 9.07 15.91
CA LEU A 102 0.49 8.14 15.69
C LEU A 102 1.63 8.35 16.71
N GLY A 103 1.88 9.59 17.13
CA GLY A 103 2.85 9.88 18.19
C GLY A 103 2.45 9.33 19.57
N ILE A 104 1.15 9.17 19.83
CA ILE A 104 0.63 8.55 21.05
C ILE A 104 0.55 7.03 20.91
N CYS A 105 0.06 6.56 19.76
CA CYS A 105 -0.12 5.14 19.46
C CYS A 105 1.16 4.58 18.84
N LYS A 106 2.08 4.09 19.68
CA LYS A 106 3.35 3.48 19.23
C LYS A 106 3.16 2.31 18.25
N SER A 107 2.02 1.61 18.34
CA SER A 107 1.61 0.53 17.45
C SER A 107 0.10 0.61 17.24
N LEU A 108 -0.34 0.33 16.02
CA LEU A 108 -1.76 0.29 15.66
C LEU A 108 -2.30 -1.15 15.71
N SER A 109 -3.52 -1.32 16.22
CA SER A 109 -4.23 -2.59 16.15
C SER A 109 -4.52 -2.98 14.69
N PRO A 110 -4.62 -4.28 14.36
CA PRO A 110 -4.93 -4.73 13.00
C PRO A 110 -6.23 -4.10 12.44
N ASP A 111 -7.25 -3.95 13.28
CA ASP A 111 -8.52 -3.36 12.88
C ASP A 111 -8.37 -1.90 12.45
N VAL A 112 -7.58 -1.11 13.19
CA VAL A 112 -7.31 0.29 12.85
C VAL A 112 -6.45 0.38 11.59
N GLN A 113 -5.49 -0.54 11.40
CA GLN A 113 -4.70 -0.60 10.17
C GLN A 113 -5.59 -0.86 8.94
N GLU A 114 -6.55 -1.77 9.05
CA GLU A 114 -7.54 -2.05 8.00
C GLU A 114 -8.44 -0.84 7.71
N GLU A 115 -8.88 -0.11 8.74
CA GLU A 115 -9.68 1.12 8.56
C GLU A 115 -8.90 2.20 7.82
N ILE A 116 -7.64 2.42 8.20
CA ILE A 116 -6.76 3.37 7.51
C ILE A 116 -6.60 2.97 6.05
N LEU A 117 -6.38 1.69 5.77
CA LEU A 117 -6.22 1.21 4.41
C LEU A 117 -7.47 1.36 3.57
N ASP A 118 -8.64 1.03 4.11
CA ASP A 118 -9.90 1.17 3.39
C ASP A 118 -10.11 2.62 2.92
N VAL A 119 -9.77 3.59 3.76
CA VAL A 119 -9.82 5.01 3.38
C VAL A 119 -8.78 5.35 2.32
N LEU A 120 -7.53 4.89 2.47
CA LEU A 120 -6.48 5.13 1.48
C LEU A 120 -6.81 4.53 0.11
N TYR A 121 -7.45 3.36 0.07
CA TYR A 121 -7.94 2.75 -1.17
C TYR A 121 -9.01 3.60 -1.85
N LYS A 122 -9.97 4.12 -1.09
CA LYS A 122 -11.02 5.00 -1.62
C LYS A 122 -10.46 6.31 -2.18
N MET A 123 -9.37 6.82 -1.60
CA MET A 123 -8.72 8.07 -2.02
C MET A 123 -7.73 7.88 -3.17
N ASP A 124 -7.24 6.65 -3.40
CA ASP A 124 -6.13 6.35 -4.31
C ASP A 124 -4.87 7.23 -4.06
N ASN A 125 -4.53 7.42 -2.79
CA ASN A 125 -3.46 8.36 -2.39
C ASN A 125 -2.20 7.62 -1.93
N ASP A 126 -1.38 7.21 -2.90
CA ASP A 126 -0.10 6.51 -2.62
C ASP A 126 0.86 7.38 -1.80
N ALA A 127 0.92 8.69 -2.01
CA ALA A 127 1.83 9.57 -1.26
C ALA A 127 1.56 9.59 0.25
N LEU A 128 0.28 9.56 0.62
CA LEU A 128 -0.13 9.44 2.02
C LEU A 128 0.11 8.02 2.56
N TYR A 129 -0.16 6.99 1.74
CA TYR A 129 0.20 5.61 2.07
C TYR A 129 1.70 5.47 2.37
N GLN A 130 2.59 6.06 1.56
CA GLN A 130 4.04 6.01 1.77
C GLN A 130 4.46 6.59 3.13
N GLN A 131 3.79 7.63 3.62
CA GLN A 131 4.03 8.20 4.95
C GLN A 131 3.49 7.32 6.09
N LEU A 132 2.39 6.61 5.85
CA LEU A 132 1.74 5.77 6.84
C LEU A 132 2.28 4.34 6.90
N ARG A 133 2.96 3.86 5.85
CA ARG A 133 3.36 2.44 5.70
C ARG A 133 4.11 1.87 6.90
N THR A 134 4.91 2.67 7.60
CA THR A 134 5.68 2.23 8.79
C THR A 134 4.79 1.88 9.97
N TYR A 135 3.55 2.38 9.99
CA TYR A 135 2.54 2.12 11.01
C TYR A 135 1.54 1.03 10.60
N LEU A 136 1.69 0.46 9.39
CA LEU A 136 0.79 -0.55 8.81
C LEU A 136 1.49 -1.91 8.60
N PRO A 137 2.14 -2.51 9.63
CA PRO A 137 2.92 -3.74 9.47
C PRO A 137 2.09 -4.98 9.13
N ALA A 138 0.76 -4.97 9.34
CA ALA A 138 -0.10 -6.08 8.95
C ALA A 138 -0.09 -6.32 7.43
N ILE A 139 0.19 -5.27 6.67
CA ILE A 139 0.49 -5.37 5.25
C ILE A 139 1.97 -5.69 5.14
N TYR A 140 2.30 -6.79 4.45
CA TYR A 140 3.68 -7.15 4.19
C TYR A 140 4.42 -5.97 3.58
N THR A 141 5.17 -5.26 4.42
CA THR A 141 6.16 -4.27 4.01
C THR A 141 7.45 -5.06 4.10
N PRO A 142 8.02 -5.50 2.97
CA PRO A 142 9.31 -6.14 3.01
C PRO A 142 10.24 -5.20 3.78
N GLN A 143 10.93 -5.72 4.80
CA GLN A 143 12.04 -4.97 5.36
C GLN A 143 12.99 -4.71 4.19
N THR A 144 13.06 -3.46 3.73
CA THR A 144 14.11 -3.06 2.81
C THR A 144 15.40 -3.46 3.51
N ALA A 145 16.09 -4.46 2.95
CA ALA A 145 17.35 -4.94 3.45
C ALA A 145 18.24 -3.71 3.71
N ARG A 146 18.99 -3.73 4.81
CA ARG A 146 19.93 -2.64 5.14
C ARG A 146 20.82 -2.42 3.93
N SER A 147 20.52 -1.37 3.17
CA SER A 147 21.26 -1.02 1.97
C SER A 147 22.61 -0.51 2.44
N ASN A 148 23.64 -1.35 2.36
CA ASN A 148 25.03 -0.93 2.56
C ASN A 148 25.52 0.01 1.44
N PHE A 149 24.68 0.26 0.42
CA PHE A 149 24.95 1.25 -0.62
C PHE A 149 24.77 2.68 -0.10
N GLN A 150 25.80 3.50 -0.29
CA GLN A 150 25.81 4.94 -0.01
C GLN A 150 24.97 5.79 -1.00
N TYR A 151 24.33 5.16 -1.99
CA TYR A 151 23.62 5.85 -3.07
C TYR A 151 22.09 5.89 -2.84
N SER A 152 21.39 6.65 -3.70
CA SER A 152 19.93 6.81 -3.68
C SER A 152 19.20 5.48 -3.53
N ALA A 153 18.16 5.45 -2.70
CA ALA A 153 17.33 4.27 -2.49
C ALA A 153 16.43 3.99 -3.72
N PRO A 154 16.06 2.72 -3.98
CA PRO A 154 15.00 2.39 -4.92
C PRO A 154 13.70 3.10 -4.55
N SER A 155 12.95 3.55 -5.55
CA SER A 155 11.67 4.24 -5.36
C SER A 155 10.57 3.62 -6.20
N VAL A 156 9.35 3.73 -5.68
CA VAL A 156 8.13 3.31 -6.33
C VAL A 156 7.05 4.35 -6.08
N ALA A 157 6.14 4.53 -7.03
CA ALA A 157 4.94 5.33 -6.89
C ALA A 157 3.78 4.62 -7.59
N GLY A 158 2.70 4.40 -6.86
CA GLY A 158 1.46 3.82 -7.37
C GLY A 158 0.45 4.91 -7.78
N SER A 159 -0.35 4.60 -8.79
CA SER A 159 -1.47 5.42 -9.24
C SER A 159 -2.50 4.54 -9.93
N SER A 160 -3.77 4.93 -9.88
CA SER A 160 -4.81 4.34 -10.73
C SER A 160 -5.06 5.25 -11.92
N ASP A 161 -5.37 4.65 -13.05
CA ASP A 161 -5.79 5.38 -14.24
C ASP A 161 -6.95 4.64 -14.92
N LYS A 162 -7.72 5.37 -15.73
CA LYS A 162 -8.91 4.89 -16.40
C LYS A 162 -8.66 4.84 -17.88
N GLU A 163 -8.79 3.65 -18.45
CA GLU A 163 -8.76 3.48 -19.90
C GLU A 163 -10.17 3.22 -20.42
N TRP A 164 -10.55 3.96 -21.46
CA TRP A 164 -11.76 3.65 -22.21
C TRP A 164 -11.47 2.54 -23.21
N SER A 165 -12.14 1.39 -23.06
CA SER A 165 -11.97 0.26 -23.97
C SER A 165 -13.31 -0.45 -24.17
N TYR A 166 -13.70 -0.67 -25.43
CA TYR A 166 -14.93 -1.37 -25.82
C TYR A 166 -16.20 -0.86 -25.10
N GLY A 167 -16.36 0.47 -25.01
CA GLY A 167 -17.57 1.06 -24.43
C GLY A 167 -17.63 1.07 -22.90
N GLN A 168 -16.54 0.70 -22.20
CA GLN A 168 -16.47 0.70 -20.75
C GLN A 168 -15.15 1.32 -20.26
N TYR A 169 -15.22 2.06 -19.14
CA TYR A 169 -14.02 2.46 -18.41
C TYR A 169 -13.50 1.28 -17.59
N ARG A 170 -12.21 1.01 -17.71
CA ARG A 170 -11.51 0.02 -16.88
C ARG A 170 -10.44 0.72 -16.06
N ASP A 171 -10.50 0.53 -14.74
CA ASP A 171 -9.46 0.99 -13.83
C ASP A 171 -8.27 0.04 -13.91
N TYR A 172 -7.08 0.59 -14.10
CA TYR A 172 -5.84 -0.18 -14.11
C TYR A 172 -4.83 0.43 -13.14
N ALA A 173 -3.96 -0.41 -12.60
CA ALA A 173 -2.87 0.05 -11.75
C ALA A 173 -1.70 0.47 -12.64
N LYS A 174 -1.14 1.65 -12.36
CA LYS A 174 0.06 2.18 -12.97
C LYS A 174 1.08 2.41 -11.88
N ILE A 175 2.18 1.69 -11.95
CA ILE A 175 3.24 1.75 -10.97
C ILE A 175 4.53 2.23 -11.63
N THR A 176 4.98 3.41 -11.23
CA THR A 176 6.25 3.98 -11.69
C THR A 176 7.34 3.55 -10.72
N PHE A 177 8.47 3.06 -11.23
CA PHE A 177 9.58 2.60 -10.39
C PHE A 177 10.92 3.12 -10.90
N ASN A 178 11.87 3.25 -9.98
CA ASN A 178 13.24 3.57 -10.28
C ASN A 178 14.17 2.77 -9.35
N ILE A 179 15.11 2.03 -9.94
CA ILE A 179 16.12 1.25 -9.23
C ILE A 179 17.50 1.80 -9.65
N PRO A 180 18.06 2.73 -8.87
CA PRO A 180 19.41 3.22 -9.12
C PRO A 180 20.43 2.10 -8.89
N GLN A 181 21.38 1.96 -9.80
CA GLN A 181 22.47 0.97 -9.74
C GLN A 181 21.95 -0.48 -9.62
N LEU A 182 20.92 -0.83 -10.40
CA LEU A 182 20.28 -2.15 -10.32
C LEU A 182 21.29 -3.30 -10.37
N PHE A 183 22.24 -3.27 -11.31
CA PHE A 183 23.22 -4.35 -11.46
C PHE A 183 24.17 -4.45 -10.28
N ASP A 184 24.69 -3.33 -9.78
CA ASP A 184 25.57 -3.35 -8.61
C ASP A 184 24.82 -3.94 -7.41
N ARG A 185 23.56 -3.51 -7.21
CA ARG A 185 22.69 -4.02 -6.15
C ARG A 185 22.40 -5.51 -6.34
N LEU A 186 22.10 -5.98 -7.55
CA LEU A 186 21.87 -7.41 -7.82
C LEU A 186 23.15 -8.24 -7.67
N LEU A 187 24.32 -7.71 -7.98
CA LEU A 187 25.58 -8.43 -7.77
C LEU A 187 25.90 -8.63 -6.29
N ILE A 188 25.57 -7.63 -5.45
CA ILE A 188 25.83 -7.68 -4.01
C ILE A 188 24.71 -8.41 -3.25
N ASP A 189 23.47 -7.98 -3.49
CA ASP A 189 22.30 -8.41 -2.71
C ASP A 189 21.55 -9.59 -3.35
N GLN A 190 21.86 -9.95 -4.61
CA GLN A 190 21.14 -10.94 -5.46
C GLN A 190 19.67 -10.58 -5.77
N GLU A 191 19.10 -9.68 -4.98
CA GLU A 191 17.72 -9.25 -4.98
C GLU A 191 17.59 -7.80 -4.53
N VAL A 192 16.71 -7.05 -5.18
CA VAL A 192 16.32 -5.71 -4.78
C VAL A 192 14.82 -5.66 -4.61
N THR A 193 14.37 -5.53 -3.35
CA THR A 193 12.95 -5.27 -3.05
C THR A 193 12.69 -3.77 -3.00
N LEU A 194 11.72 -3.30 -3.79
CA LEU A 194 11.27 -1.93 -3.75
C LEU A 194 10.28 -1.75 -2.59
N PRO A 195 10.08 -0.51 -2.10
CA PRO A 195 8.98 -0.27 -1.19
C PRO A 195 7.64 -0.69 -1.80
N SER A 196 6.65 -0.96 -0.95
CA SER A 196 5.29 -1.21 -1.42
C SER A 196 4.64 0.09 -1.91
N CYS A 197 3.65 0.01 -2.78
CA CYS A 197 2.85 1.15 -3.22
C CYS A 197 1.37 0.80 -3.33
N LEU A 198 0.51 1.81 -3.23
CA LEU A 198 -0.93 1.72 -3.40
C LEU A 198 -1.34 2.09 -4.82
N ALA A 199 -2.06 1.21 -5.51
CA ALA A 199 -2.64 1.46 -6.82
C ALA A 199 -3.83 0.54 -7.07
N ASN A 200 -4.89 1.06 -7.68
CA ASN A 200 -6.11 0.35 -8.05
C ASN A 200 -6.69 -0.45 -6.87
N GLU A 201 -6.90 0.23 -5.74
CA GLU A 201 -7.45 -0.34 -4.50
C GLU A 201 -6.65 -1.53 -3.93
N SER A 202 -5.36 -1.61 -4.28
CA SER A 202 -4.49 -2.72 -3.96
C SER A 202 -3.10 -2.23 -3.55
N VAL A 203 -2.43 -2.98 -2.68
CA VAL A 203 -1.03 -2.77 -2.33
C VAL A 203 -0.17 -3.73 -3.13
N TRP A 204 0.82 -3.17 -3.80
CA TRP A 204 1.74 -3.87 -4.67
C TRP A 204 3.16 -3.83 -4.11
N VAL A 205 3.88 -4.93 -4.27
CA VAL A 205 5.30 -5.06 -3.96
C VAL A 205 6.03 -5.46 -5.23
N MET A 206 7.16 -4.80 -5.49
CA MET A 206 8.06 -5.18 -6.57
C MET A 206 9.38 -5.70 -6.05
N LYS A 207 9.91 -6.70 -6.74
CA LYS A 207 11.17 -7.35 -6.45
C LYS A 207 11.92 -7.60 -7.75
N ALA A 208 13.14 -7.10 -7.86
CA ALA A 208 14.07 -7.48 -8.90
C ALA A 208 15.00 -8.57 -8.36
N SER A 209 15.31 -9.59 -9.15
CA SER A 209 16.22 -10.68 -8.74
C SER A 209 17.05 -11.18 -9.92
N GLN A 210 18.26 -11.65 -9.65
CA GLN A 210 19.08 -12.30 -10.66
C GLN A 210 18.49 -13.68 -11.01
N VAL A 211 18.51 -14.04 -12.30
CA VAL A 211 18.11 -15.37 -12.75
C VAL A 211 19.19 -15.99 -13.61
N ALA A 212 19.41 -17.30 -13.43
CA ALA A 212 20.32 -18.05 -14.27
C ALA A 212 19.85 -17.98 -15.73
N ASN A 213 20.74 -17.56 -16.63
CA ASN A 213 20.48 -17.56 -18.06
C ASN A 213 21.12 -18.80 -18.70
N PRO A 214 20.36 -19.71 -19.33
CA PRO A 214 20.92 -20.91 -19.97
C PRO A 214 21.98 -20.62 -21.03
N SER A 215 21.96 -19.42 -21.63
CA SER A 215 22.93 -18.99 -22.65
C SER A 215 24.20 -18.34 -22.11
N GLY A 216 24.43 -18.35 -20.79
CA GLY A 216 25.69 -17.88 -20.18
C GLY A 216 25.77 -16.37 -19.91
N GLY A 217 24.65 -15.65 -19.98
CA GLY A 217 24.55 -14.21 -19.70
C GLY A 217 23.98 -13.85 -18.32
N LEU A 218 24.02 -12.57 -17.96
CA LEU A 218 23.34 -12.08 -16.75
C LEU A 218 21.85 -11.86 -17.06
N GLY A 219 21.00 -12.76 -16.55
CA GLY A 219 19.55 -12.58 -16.58
C GLY A 219 19.06 -11.93 -15.30
N TRP A 220 18.00 -11.14 -15.39
CA TRP A 220 17.26 -10.72 -14.21
C TRP A 220 15.75 -10.79 -14.45
N GLN A 221 15.01 -10.73 -13.37
CA GLN A 221 13.56 -10.87 -13.36
C GLN A 221 12.94 -9.82 -12.44
N LEU A 222 11.88 -9.19 -12.92
CA LEU A 222 10.99 -8.36 -12.12
C LEU A 222 9.77 -9.18 -11.70
N GLN A 223 9.53 -9.27 -10.41
CA GLN A 223 8.34 -9.86 -9.82
C GLN A 223 7.48 -8.75 -9.23
N ILE A 224 6.22 -8.69 -9.66
CA ILE A 224 5.23 -7.72 -9.19
C ILE A 224 4.12 -8.51 -8.49
N THR A 225 3.88 -8.22 -7.21
CA THR A 225 2.95 -9.00 -6.37
C THR A 225 1.93 -8.10 -5.70
N GLU A 226 0.64 -8.43 -5.84
CA GLU A 226 -0.47 -7.90 -5.05
C GLU A 226 -0.43 -8.57 -3.66
N VAL A 227 -0.08 -7.81 -2.62
CA VAL A 227 0.05 -8.33 -1.26
C VAL A 227 -1.21 -8.08 -0.42
N HIS A 228 -1.98 -7.04 -0.77
CA HIS A 228 -3.24 -6.73 -0.11
C HIS A 228 -4.20 -6.06 -1.09
N ARG A 229 -5.50 -6.31 -0.94
CA ARG A 229 -6.55 -5.78 -1.80
C ARG A 229 -7.77 -5.41 -0.99
N ARG A 230 -8.43 -4.31 -1.33
CA ARG A 230 -9.70 -3.91 -0.70
C ARG A 230 -10.76 -5.01 -0.88
N LYS A 231 -11.35 -5.46 0.23
CA LYS A 231 -12.32 -6.57 0.28
C LYS A 231 -13.65 -6.26 -0.43
N GLU A 232 -13.97 -4.97 -0.64
CA GLU A 232 -15.26 -4.48 -1.13
C GLU A 232 -15.43 -4.43 -2.66
N ARG A 233 -14.44 -4.79 -3.48
CA ARG A 233 -14.71 -5.10 -4.89
C ARG A 233 -15.62 -6.32 -4.90
N LYS A 234 -16.94 -6.06 -4.88
CA LYS A 234 -18.03 -7.02 -4.76
C LYS A 234 -17.62 -8.30 -5.47
N LYS A 235 -17.34 -9.33 -4.68
CA LYS A 235 -17.47 -10.71 -5.14
C LYS A 235 -18.85 -10.76 -5.77
N GLN A 236 -18.94 -10.92 -7.09
CA GLN A 236 -20.07 -11.70 -7.57
C GLN A 236 -20.03 -12.99 -6.73
N PRO A 237 -21.14 -13.40 -6.10
CA PRO A 237 -21.17 -14.66 -5.39
C PRO A 237 -20.53 -15.70 -6.30
N ALA A 238 -19.62 -16.54 -5.79
CA ALA A 238 -18.96 -17.55 -6.62
C ALA A 238 -19.98 -18.42 -7.39
N GLU A 239 -21.21 -18.53 -6.84
CA GLU A 239 -22.38 -19.18 -7.42
C GLU A 239 -22.96 -18.50 -8.68
N GLN A 240 -22.60 -17.24 -8.97
CA GLN A 240 -23.05 -16.48 -10.15
C GLN A 240 -21.99 -16.37 -11.25
N CYS A 241 -20.78 -16.85 -11.00
CA CYS A 241 -19.74 -16.84 -12.02
C CYS A 241 -19.73 -18.20 -12.74
N PRO A 242 -19.96 -18.22 -14.06
CA PRO A 242 -19.93 -19.47 -14.81
C PRO A 242 -18.58 -20.21 -14.64
N PRO A 243 -18.54 -21.55 -14.76
CA PRO A 243 -17.31 -22.34 -14.61
C PRO A 243 -16.18 -21.94 -15.56
N TRP A 244 -16.53 -21.36 -16.70
CA TRP A 244 -15.63 -20.90 -17.78
C TRP A 244 -15.13 -19.46 -17.56
N TYR A 245 -15.28 -18.92 -16.35
CA TYR A 245 -14.95 -17.53 -16.04
C TYR A 245 -13.62 -17.43 -15.30
N HIS A 246 -12.61 -16.84 -15.97
CA HIS A 246 -11.29 -16.64 -15.37
C HIS A 246 -10.91 -15.16 -15.28
N TYR A 247 -10.26 -14.80 -14.18
CA TYR A 247 -9.61 -13.50 -14.03
C TYR A 247 -8.12 -13.67 -14.37
N SER A 248 -7.66 -12.94 -15.38
CA SER A 248 -6.23 -12.84 -15.67
C SER A 248 -5.73 -11.43 -15.37
N LYS A 249 -4.54 -11.32 -14.80
CA LYS A 249 -3.85 -10.04 -14.71
C LYS A 249 -2.78 -9.99 -15.78
N GLU A 250 -2.93 -9.03 -16.68
CA GLU A 250 -1.92 -8.71 -17.67
C GLU A 250 -1.06 -7.58 -17.14
N VAL A 251 0.25 -7.76 -17.13
CA VAL A 251 1.19 -6.73 -16.70
C VAL A 251 2.09 -6.37 -17.87
N THR A 252 1.95 -5.15 -18.35
CA THR A 252 2.88 -4.58 -19.31
C THR A 252 3.88 -3.72 -18.56
N VAL A 253 5.18 -3.98 -18.71
CA VAL A 253 6.24 -3.12 -18.18
C VAL A 253 6.91 -2.38 -19.34
N GLU A 254 6.80 -1.07 -19.31
CA GLU A 254 7.52 -0.16 -20.20
C GLU A 254 8.76 0.35 -19.47
N ILE A 255 9.96 0.04 -19.97
CA ILE A 255 11.21 0.63 -19.47
C ILE A 255 11.45 1.94 -20.24
N ARG A 256 11.61 3.05 -19.50
CA ARG A 256 11.65 4.41 -20.08
C ARG A 256 13.05 4.99 -20.14
N ASP A 257 13.81 4.95 -19.05
CA ASP A 257 15.19 5.42 -19.04
C ASP A 257 16.15 4.25 -18.80
N VAL A 258 16.83 3.89 -19.88
CA VAL A 258 18.13 3.24 -19.84
C VAL A 258 19.11 4.31 -20.28
N VAL A 259 19.72 5.02 -19.33
CA VAL A 259 20.66 6.10 -19.64
C VAL A 259 21.91 5.46 -20.25
N GLY A 260 22.00 5.44 -21.60
CA GLY A 260 23.12 4.86 -22.35
C GLY A 260 22.83 4.67 -23.84
N GLN A 261 21.61 4.28 -24.23
CA GLN A 261 21.14 4.28 -25.62
C GLN A 261 19.62 4.48 -25.64
N GLY A 262 19.13 5.40 -26.46
CA GLY A 262 17.71 5.78 -26.56
C GLY A 262 16.80 4.70 -27.17
N GLY A 263 16.67 3.55 -26.51
CA GLY A 263 15.76 2.47 -26.87
C GLY A 263 14.70 2.25 -25.80
N LEU A 264 13.44 2.57 -26.11
CA LEU A 264 12.28 2.12 -25.34
C LEU A 264 12.16 0.60 -25.49
N SER A 265 12.40 -0.14 -24.40
CA SER A 265 12.13 -1.58 -24.37
C SER A 265 10.79 -1.82 -23.68
N ARG A 266 9.78 -2.21 -24.45
CA ARG A 266 8.47 -2.64 -23.93
C ARG A 266 8.48 -4.14 -23.72
N MET A 267 8.22 -4.58 -22.50
CA MET A 267 8.11 -5.99 -22.15
C MET A 267 6.73 -6.26 -21.55
N SER A 268 6.19 -7.44 -21.80
CA SER A 268 4.90 -7.87 -21.23
C SER A 268 5.06 -9.21 -20.54
N GLY A 269 4.40 -9.34 -19.40
CA GLY A 269 4.17 -10.60 -18.72
C GLY A 269 2.68 -10.76 -18.43
N SER A 270 2.22 -11.98 -18.29
CA SER A 270 0.85 -12.24 -17.88
C SER A 270 0.84 -13.33 -16.82
N CYS A 271 -0.08 -13.21 -15.87
CA CYS A 271 -0.48 -14.36 -15.05
C CYS A 271 -1.93 -14.69 -15.41
N VAL A 272 -2.23 -15.98 -15.51
CA VAL A 272 -3.59 -16.49 -15.62
C VAL A 272 -3.83 -17.32 -14.38
N ALA A 273 -4.86 -16.98 -13.60
CA ALA A 273 -5.30 -17.81 -12.50
C ALA A 273 -6.54 -18.58 -12.94
N ALA A 274 -6.53 -19.88 -12.71
CA ALA A 274 -7.68 -20.75 -12.98
C ALA A 274 -8.90 -20.35 -12.12
N ASN A 275 -8.67 -19.76 -10.94
CA ASN A 275 -9.71 -19.34 -10.01
C ASN A 275 -9.62 -17.84 -9.66
N GLN A 276 -10.75 -17.23 -9.26
CA GLN A 276 -10.90 -15.78 -9.00
C GLN A 276 -9.93 -15.19 -7.94
N SER A 277 -9.20 -16.02 -7.21
CA SER A 277 -8.47 -15.66 -6.00
C SER A 277 -6.94 -15.77 -6.08
N GLU A 278 -6.36 -16.23 -7.20
CA GLU A 278 -4.96 -16.71 -7.18
C GLU A 278 -3.95 -15.92 -8.03
N CYS A 279 -4.38 -15.02 -8.92
CA CYS A 279 -3.44 -14.22 -9.73
C CYS A 279 -2.91 -13.02 -8.91
N LYS A 280 -1.99 -13.29 -7.99
CA LYS A 280 -1.39 -12.25 -7.15
C LYS A 280 -0.04 -11.80 -7.66
N THR A 281 0.70 -12.68 -8.34
CA THR A 281 2.08 -12.41 -8.76
C THR A 281 2.21 -12.50 -10.27
N VAL A 282 2.87 -11.51 -10.87
CA VAL A 282 3.32 -11.55 -12.26
C VAL A 282 4.84 -11.46 -12.30
N GLN A 283 5.44 -12.31 -13.12
CA GLN A 283 6.88 -12.39 -13.31
C GLN A 283 7.21 -11.97 -14.73
N ILE A 284 8.18 -11.06 -14.86
CA ILE A 284 8.66 -10.53 -16.13
C ILE A 284 10.15 -10.78 -16.19
N ARG A 285 10.56 -11.65 -17.10
CA ARG A 285 11.96 -11.96 -17.33
C ARG A 285 12.56 -10.96 -18.30
N VAL A 286 13.71 -10.41 -17.95
CA VAL A 286 14.48 -9.50 -18.82
C VAL A 286 15.77 -10.19 -19.21
N THR A 287 15.91 -10.46 -20.51
CA THR A 287 17.04 -11.20 -21.08
C THR A 287 18.06 -10.29 -21.75
N ASP A 288 19.29 -10.79 -21.80
CA ASP A 288 20.52 -10.09 -22.21
C ASP A 288 20.45 -9.39 -23.59
N ALA A 289 19.68 -9.87 -24.55
CA ALA A 289 19.52 -9.21 -25.85
C ALA A 289 18.94 -7.78 -25.75
N ASN A 290 18.17 -7.50 -24.69
CA ASN A 290 17.64 -6.16 -24.39
C ASN A 290 18.59 -5.35 -23.47
N LEU A 291 19.66 -5.98 -22.98
CA LEU A 291 20.59 -5.44 -21.98
C LEU A 291 22.03 -5.31 -22.49
N SER A 292 22.35 -5.82 -23.67
CA SER A 292 23.70 -5.75 -24.27
C SER A 292 24.20 -4.30 -24.45
N SER A 293 23.29 -3.32 -24.47
CA SER A 293 23.59 -1.88 -24.40
C SER A 293 23.99 -1.35 -23.01
N PHE A 294 23.71 -2.08 -21.93
CA PHE A 294 24.09 -1.71 -20.55
C PHE A 294 25.54 -2.05 -20.20
N HIS A 295 26.13 -3.04 -20.87
CA HIS A 295 27.52 -3.44 -20.66
C HIS A 295 28.55 -2.39 -21.14
N GLY A 296 28.13 -1.45 -22.00
CA GLY A 296 29.00 -0.43 -22.57
C GLY A 296 29.15 0.85 -21.74
N ASN A 297 28.52 0.95 -20.56
CA ASN A 297 28.58 2.17 -19.75
C ASN A 297 29.66 2.08 -18.66
N ASP A 298 30.59 3.03 -18.69
CA ASP A 298 31.69 3.15 -17.73
C ASP A 298 31.22 3.08 -16.27
N TYR A 299 32.05 2.49 -15.42
CA TYR A 299 31.72 2.14 -14.04
C TYR A 299 31.39 3.31 -13.10
N LEU A 300 31.40 4.55 -13.62
CA LEU A 300 31.36 5.78 -12.84
C LEU A 300 30.29 6.78 -13.30
N GLY A 301 29.40 6.41 -14.24
CA GLY A 301 28.39 7.33 -14.80
C GLY A 301 26.99 7.24 -14.16
N PRO A 302 26.15 8.30 -14.29
CA PRO A 302 24.72 8.31 -13.92
C PRO A 302 23.83 7.34 -14.72
N GLY A 303 24.45 6.49 -15.56
CA GLY A 303 23.84 5.55 -16.50
C GLY A 303 23.27 4.25 -15.93
N ARG A 304 23.24 4.08 -14.60
CA ARG A 304 23.04 2.77 -13.95
C ARG A 304 21.65 2.58 -13.32
N SER A 305 20.74 3.52 -13.51
CA SER A 305 19.37 3.39 -13.02
C SER A 305 18.49 2.63 -14.02
N LEU A 306 17.64 1.75 -13.51
CA LEU A 306 16.51 1.21 -14.25
C LEU A 306 15.24 1.96 -13.84
N SER A 307 14.65 2.72 -14.78
CA SER A 307 13.34 3.34 -14.57
C SER A 307 12.29 2.76 -15.52
N GLY A 308 11.04 2.67 -15.04
CA GLY A 308 9.97 2.16 -15.85
C GLY A 308 8.59 2.37 -15.26
N VAL A 309 7.59 1.98 -16.04
CA VAL A 309 6.18 2.00 -15.68
C VAL A 309 5.61 0.62 -15.89
N ALA A 310 5.16 -0.01 -14.81
CA ALA A 310 4.36 -1.22 -14.83
C ALA A 310 2.87 -0.85 -14.90
N THR A 311 2.20 -1.30 -15.94
CA THR A 311 0.77 -1.15 -16.17
C THR A 311 0.10 -2.50 -15.95
N ILE A 312 -0.75 -2.60 -14.94
CA ILE A 312 -1.43 -3.83 -14.54
C ILE A 312 -2.91 -3.70 -14.89
N LYS A 313 -3.34 -4.45 -15.90
CA LYS A 313 -4.71 -4.51 -16.37
C LYS A 313 -5.36 -5.81 -15.94
N GLU A 314 -6.52 -5.72 -15.33
CA GLU A 314 -7.35 -6.91 -15.07
C GLU A 314 -8.18 -7.19 -16.32
N ARG A 315 -8.01 -8.38 -16.88
CA ARG A 315 -8.85 -8.88 -17.97
C ARG A 315 -9.75 -9.99 -17.45
N ARG A 316 -11.00 -9.92 -17.88
CA ARG A 316 -11.94 -11.04 -17.83
C ARG A 316 -11.66 -11.90 -19.05
N VAL A 317 -11.33 -13.16 -18.83
CA VAL A 317 -11.12 -14.14 -19.88
C VAL A 317 -12.28 -15.11 -19.81
N GLU A 318 -13.08 -15.13 -20.87
CA GLU A 318 -14.04 -16.20 -21.10
C GLU A 318 -13.25 -17.37 -21.66
N SER A 319 -13.18 -18.50 -20.95
CA SER A 319 -12.65 -19.70 -21.59
C SER A 319 -13.65 -20.09 -22.68
N GLN A 320 -13.21 -20.00 -23.93
CA GLN A 320 -13.83 -20.80 -24.97
C GLN A 320 -13.49 -22.25 -24.62
N ASP A 321 -14.37 -22.91 -23.88
CA ASP A 321 -14.47 -24.36 -24.02
C ASP A 321 -14.75 -24.59 -25.50
N SER A 322 -13.69 -24.94 -26.21
CA SER A 322 -13.76 -25.44 -27.56
C SER A 322 -14.49 -26.76 -27.41
N GLY A 323 -15.81 -26.69 -27.54
CA GLY A 323 -16.65 -27.87 -27.57
C GLY A 323 -16.03 -28.83 -28.57
N CYS A 324 -15.64 -30.00 -28.06
CA CYS A 324 -15.51 -31.18 -28.89
C CYS A 324 -16.82 -31.36 -29.64
N PHE A 325 -16.88 -30.85 -30.87
CA PHE A 325 -17.84 -31.34 -31.85
C PHE A 325 -17.36 -32.74 -32.23
N ILE A 326 -17.87 -33.74 -31.51
CA ILE A 326 -18.00 -35.08 -32.05
C ILE A 326 -19.26 -35.05 -32.91
N SER A 327 -19.07 -35.03 -34.22
CA SER A 327 -20.05 -35.48 -35.21
C SER A 327 -19.34 -36.35 -36.23
#